data_AF-A0A101XYI2-F1
#
_entry.id   AF-A0A101XYI2-F1
#
_cell.length_a   1.000
_cell.length_b   1.000
_cell.length_c   1.000
_cell.angle_alpha   90.00
_cell.angle_beta   90.00
_cell.angle_gamma   90.00
#
_symmetry.space_group_name_H-M   'P 1'
#
loop_
_entity.id
_entity.type
_entity.pdbx_description
1 polymer ?
#
loop_
_entity_poly.entity_id
_entity_poly.type
_entity_poly.pdbx_seq_one_letter_code
_entity_poly.pdbx_strand_id
1 'polypeptide(L)'
;MLGNRSDSPASAAEEQEGREVLRFGNDLELSAYVNHQLSRRRGEWREAEVLSGPCLVVTRETLQRTGGLDFSLRERRFIIADWCLRARQLGIRLALSAASYVHVLQPLAARAAHPDSEALAARAEAGREYCAKWRIPDERLYEPGLPVPENLSALERQPAIPLGKTPAALPLVTAVVYFEEKWPAEASIQRQLLLQGLQSYGNIRWISVRDSWTDTTPDFPVHERDTVITVQGEKPWLHALENISAMYQSEVTVYMSASVSYDSEYVARIVKALLHSPAALIVSAAPGLAESELPGNPERGTAVVLPLERTAHRGDILPGRIVKRESSRRSLLLCPGPELAVGYIAGASVSGAGVPGGNDRPSERKGGTQP
;
A
#
# COMPACT_ATOMS: atom_id res chain seq x y z
N MET A 1 -2.47 -31.45 26.79
CA MET A 1 -3.09 -30.44 27.67
C MET A 1 -3.74 -29.39 26.79
N LEU A 2 -5.04 -29.56 26.52
CA LEU A 2 -5.83 -28.66 25.68
C LEU A 2 -6.34 -27.54 26.60
N GLY A 3 -5.78 -26.35 26.43
CA GLY A 3 -6.16 -25.17 27.22
C GLY A 3 -7.60 -24.78 26.94
N ASN A 4 -8.40 -24.71 28.00
CA ASN A 4 -9.78 -24.24 28.00
C ASN A 4 -9.88 -22.89 27.28
N ARG A 5 -10.56 -22.86 26.13
CA ARG A 5 -10.99 -21.64 25.46
C ARG A 5 -12.37 -21.28 26.00
N SER A 6 -12.60 -20.02 26.33
CA SER A 6 -13.93 -19.53 26.70
C SER A 6 -14.34 -18.44 25.72
N ASP A 7 -15.46 -18.65 25.05
CA ASP A 7 -15.95 -17.73 24.02
C ASP A 7 -17.01 -16.81 24.62
N SER A 8 -16.87 -15.51 24.38
CA SER A 8 -17.83 -14.48 24.76
C SER A 8 -18.37 -13.78 23.51
N PRO A 9 -19.69 -13.54 23.38
CA PRO A 9 -20.20 -12.59 22.41
C PRO A 9 -19.95 -11.18 22.96
N ALA A 10 -18.78 -10.61 22.68
CA ALA A 10 -18.55 -9.20 22.95
C ALA A 10 -18.92 -8.37 21.70
N SER A 11 -20.05 -7.68 21.74
CA SER A 11 -20.14 -6.38 21.08
C SER A 11 -19.49 -5.36 22.01
N ALA A 12 -18.22 -5.06 21.77
CA ALA A 12 -17.51 -3.97 22.45
C ALA A 12 -17.95 -2.61 21.87
N ALA A 13 -19.23 -2.30 22.12
CA ALA A 13 -19.86 -1.00 21.99
C ALA A 13 -20.48 -0.63 23.37
N GLU A 14 -19.66 -0.72 24.41
CA GLU A 14 -18.99 0.41 25.08
C GLU A 14 -19.77 1.16 26.18
N GLU A 15 -20.97 0.71 26.59
CA GLU A 15 -21.41 0.73 28.02
C GLU A 15 -22.85 0.22 28.21
N GLN A 16 -23.70 0.21 27.17
CA GLN A 16 -25.13 -0.06 27.36
C GLN A 16 -25.74 -1.20 26.53
N GLU A 17 -25.06 -1.77 25.52
CA GLU A 17 -25.75 -2.64 24.55
C GLU A 17 -25.30 -4.12 24.53
N GLY A 18 -24.31 -4.50 25.34
CA GLY A 18 -23.83 -5.88 25.49
C GLY A 18 -23.94 -6.36 26.93
N ARG A 19 -25.16 -6.55 27.45
CA ARG A 19 -25.37 -6.93 28.87
C ARG A 19 -25.16 -8.41 29.18
N GLU A 20 -25.01 -9.28 28.19
CA GLU A 20 -24.92 -10.73 28.44
C GLU A 20 -23.52 -11.28 28.13
N VAL A 21 -22.78 -11.54 29.22
CA VAL A 21 -21.58 -12.38 29.16
C VAL A 21 -22.05 -13.83 29.03
N LEU A 22 -22.22 -14.29 27.80
CA LEU A 22 -22.50 -15.69 27.51
C LEU A 22 -21.20 -16.47 27.40
N ARG A 23 -21.22 -17.71 27.88
CA ARG A 23 -20.06 -18.60 27.87
C ARG A 23 -20.43 -19.86 27.10
N PHE A 24 -19.60 -20.21 26.13
CA PHE A 24 -19.73 -21.44 25.36
C PHE A 24 -18.52 -22.34 25.66
N GLY A 25 -18.76 -23.63 25.83
CA GLY A 25 -17.73 -24.64 26.08
C GLY A 25 -17.09 -25.19 24.81
N ASN A 26 -17.70 -24.98 23.64
CA ASN A 26 -17.21 -25.42 22.32
C ASN A 26 -17.95 -24.71 21.17
N ASP A 27 -17.44 -24.89 19.95
CA ASP A 27 -17.99 -24.32 18.71
C ASP A 27 -19.42 -24.79 18.39
N LEU A 28 -19.81 -26.00 18.83
CA LEU A 28 -21.16 -26.54 18.61
C LEU A 28 -22.20 -25.79 19.45
N GLU A 29 -21.88 -25.49 20.70
CA GLU A 29 -22.73 -24.69 21.60
C GLU A 29 -22.89 -23.26 21.07
N LEU A 30 -21.80 -22.65 20.60
CA LEU A 30 -21.83 -21.36 19.93
C LEU A 30 -22.74 -21.40 18.69
N SER A 31 -22.55 -22.39 17.81
CA SER A 31 -23.34 -22.55 16.59
C SER A 31 -24.83 -22.76 16.87
N ALA A 32 -25.17 -23.54 17.89
CA ALA A 32 -26.55 -23.77 18.32
C ALA A 32 -27.20 -22.47 18.85
N TYR A 33 -26.47 -21.71 19.67
CA TYR A 33 -26.92 -20.41 20.17
C TYR A 33 -27.13 -19.41 19.03
N VAL A 34 -26.19 -19.34 18.09
CA VAL A 34 -26.26 -18.48 16.90
C VAL A 34 -27.52 -18.76 16.09
N ASN A 35 -27.75 -20.05 15.75
CA ASN A 35 -28.94 -20.47 15.00
C ASN A 35 -30.23 -20.15 15.76
N HIS A 36 -30.23 -20.35 17.09
CA HIS A 36 -31.37 -19.99 17.93
C HIS A 36 -31.66 -18.48 17.89
N GLN A 37 -30.65 -17.62 18.07
CA GLN A 37 -30.82 -16.17 18.03
C GLN A 37 -31.24 -15.66 16.65
N LEU A 38 -30.64 -16.17 15.57
CA LEU A 38 -31.02 -15.81 14.20
C LEU A 38 -32.48 -16.13 13.92
N SER A 39 -32.96 -17.28 14.39
CA SER A 39 -34.36 -17.67 14.19
C SER A 39 -35.33 -16.74 14.93
N ARG A 40 -34.95 -16.22 16.10
CA ARG A 40 -35.82 -15.39 16.94
C ARG A 40 -35.81 -13.91 16.58
N ARG A 41 -34.64 -13.36 16.23
CA ARG A 41 -34.46 -11.92 16.04
C ARG A 41 -34.42 -11.49 14.57
N ARG A 42 -34.80 -12.39 13.66
CA ARG A 42 -34.74 -12.14 12.21
C ARG A 42 -35.57 -10.92 11.85
N GLY A 43 -34.93 -9.94 11.22
CA GLY A 43 -35.59 -8.71 10.78
C GLY A 43 -35.80 -7.67 11.88
N GLU A 44 -35.40 -7.94 13.13
CA GLU A 44 -35.40 -6.94 14.19
C GLU A 44 -34.25 -5.95 13.98
N TRP A 45 -34.60 -4.67 13.95
CA TRP A 45 -33.65 -3.57 13.95
C TRP A 45 -34.22 -2.40 14.74
N ARG A 46 -33.33 -1.55 15.23
CA ARG A 46 -33.69 -0.26 15.83
C ARG A 46 -32.87 0.86 15.22
N GLU A 47 -33.48 2.02 15.08
CA GLU A 47 -32.76 3.23 14.68
C GLU A 47 -31.81 3.67 15.79
N ALA A 48 -30.65 4.20 15.40
CA ALA A 48 -29.64 4.69 16.33
C ALA A 48 -29.15 6.07 15.89
N GLU A 49 -28.77 6.89 16.87
CA GLU A 49 -28.20 8.21 16.58
C GLU A 49 -26.74 8.16 16.17
N VAL A 50 -26.01 7.20 16.73
CA VAL A 50 -24.62 6.88 16.45
C VAL A 50 -24.47 5.36 16.54
N LEU A 51 -23.73 4.79 15.59
CA LEU A 51 -23.33 3.39 15.64
C LEU A 51 -21.99 3.27 16.37
N SER A 52 -21.78 2.12 16.99
CA SER A 52 -20.53 1.79 17.67
C SER A 52 -20.23 0.30 17.48
N GLY A 53 -19.01 -0.13 17.82
CA GLY A 53 -18.64 -1.55 17.78
C GLY A 53 -17.72 -1.94 16.61
N PRO A 54 -17.28 -3.21 16.54
CA PRO A 54 -16.22 -3.69 15.65
C PRO A 54 -16.59 -3.72 14.16
N CYS A 55 -17.88 -3.84 13.84
CA CYS A 55 -18.33 -4.04 12.46
C CYS A 55 -19.47 -3.10 12.08
N LEU A 56 -19.32 -2.49 10.92
CA LEU A 56 -20.32 -1.64 10.29
C LEU A 56 -20.54 -2.15 8.86
N VAL A 57 -21.78 -2.16 8.43
CA VAL A 57 -22.14 -2.47 7.04
C VAL A 57 -22.69 -1.20 6.41
N VAL A 58 -22.09 -0.78 5.32
CA VAL A 58 -22.47 0.43 4.58
C VAL A 58 -22.48 0.13 3.09
N THR A 59 -23.36 0.81 2.35
CA THR A 59 -23.33 0.71 0.89
C THR A 59 -22.13 1.49 0.34
N ARG A 60 -21.64 1.09 -0.84
CA ARG A 60 -20.59 1.86 -1.54
C ARG A 60 -21.01 3.30 -1.80
N GLU A 61 -22.27 3.52 -2.16
CA GLU A 61 -22.83 4.86 -2.41
C GLU A 61 -22.79 5.72 -1.13
N THR A 62 -23.25 5.17 0.00
CA THR A 62 -23.18 5.81 1.31
C THR A 62 -21.75 6.20 1.66
N LEU A 63 -20.81 5.26 1.47
CA LEU A 63 -19.39 5.52 1.74
C LEU A 63 -18.86 6.65 0.85
N GLN A 64 -19.15 6.63 -0.45
CA GLN A 64 -18.71 7.65 -1.41
C GLN A 64 -19.27 9.05 -1.11
N ARG A 65 -20.51 9.13 -0.61
CA ARG A 65 -21.17 10.40 -0.26
C ARG A 65 -20.70 10.96 1.08
N THR A 66 -20.54 10.11 2.09
CA THR A 66 -20.11 10.51 3.44
C THR A 66 -18.60 10.73 3.53
N GLY A 67 -17.84 10.02 2.69
CA GLY A 67 -16.39 9.95 2.79
C GLY A 67 -15.89 8.92 3.81
N GLY A 68 -14.57 8.88 4.00
CA GLY A 68 -13.86 7.98 4.90
C GLY A 68 -13.96 8.37 6.38
N LEU A 69 -13.20 7.65 7.20
CA LEU A 69 -13.03 7.92 8.62
C LEU A 69 -12.05 9.07 8.84
N ASP A 70 -12.34 9.94 9.80
CA ASP A 70 -11.46 11.05 10.16
C ASP A 70 -10.45 10.62 11.23
N PHE A 71 -9.23 10.28 10.81
CA PHE A 71 -8.14 9.85 11.69
C PHE A 71 -7.47 11.00 12.45
N SER A 72 -7.88 12.26 12.25
CA SER A 72 -7.45 13.34 13.15
C SER A 72 -8.03 13.16 14.56
N LEU A 73 -9.16 12.47 14.68
CA LEU A 73 -9.70 11.99 15.95
C LEU A 73 -8.91 10.77 16.40
N ARG A 74 -8.41 10.78 17.63
CA ARG A 74 -7.44 9.77 18.10
C ARG A 74 -8.08 8.48 18.60
N GLU A 75 -9.35 8.53 19.02
CA GLU A 75 -10.03 7.38 19.61
C GLU A 75 -11.09 6.80 18.66
N ARG A 76 -11.05 5.48 18.48
CA ARG A 76 -11.91 4.72 17.56
C ARG A 76 -13.40 5.05 17.71
N ARG A 77 -13.90 5.16 18.95
CA ARG A 77 -15.32 5.44 19.21
C ARG A 77 -15.74 6.81 18.66
N PHE A 78 -14.88 7.81 18.78
CA PHE A 78 -15.13 9.15 18.26
C PHE A 78 -14.95 9.23 16.74
N ILE A 79 -13.99 8.47 16.18
CA ILE A 79 -13.84 8.33 14.72
C ILE A 79 -15.13 7.77 14.09
N ILE A 80 -15.71 6.74 14.69
CA ILE A 80 -16.97 6.13 14.20
C ILE A 80 -18.15 7.07 14.43
N ALA A 81 -18.23 7.71 15.60
CA ALA A 81 -19.29 8.67 15.92
C ALA A 81 -19.30 9.84 14.92
N ASP A 82 -18.13 10.39 14.61
CA ASP A 82 -17.96 11.43 13.61
C ASP A 82 -18.51 11.03 12.23
N TRP A 83 -18.17 9.82 11.78
CA TRP A 83 -18.67 9.30 10.51
C TRP A 83 -20.20 9.17 10.52
N CYS A 84 -20.77 8.69 11.63
CA CYS A 84 -22.22 8.57 11.82
C CYS A 84 -22.92 9.92 11.74
N LEU A 85 -22.38 10.95 12.40
CA LEU A 85 -22.93 12.30 12.37
C LEU A 85 -22.84 12.93 10.97
N ARG A 86 -21.71 12.76 10.26
CA ARG A 86 -21.59 13.15 8.85
C ARG A 86 -22.63 12.47 7.97
N ALA A 87 -22.81 11.16 8.13
CA ALA A 87 -23.82 10.41 7.37
C ALA A 87 -25.23 10.95 7.65
N ARG A 88 -25.57 11.21 8.91
CA ARG A 88 -26.87 11.78 9.30
C ARG A 88 -27.10 13.20 8.77
N GLN A 89 -26.06 14.03 8.67
CA GLN A 89 -26.15 15.33 7.98
C GLN A 89 -26.54 15.20 6.50
N LEU A 90 -26.36 14.02 5.89
CA LEU A 90 -26.79 13.71 4.52
C LEU A 90 -28.18 13.07 4.44
N GLY A 91 -28.90 12.96 5.58
CA GLY A 91 -30.19 12.28 5.67
C GLY A 91 -30.09 10.75 5.72
N ILE A 92 -28.90 10.18 5.94
CA ILE A 92 -28.73 8.74 6.08
C ILE A 92 -29.19 8.31 7.47
N ARG A 93 -30.05 7.29 7.51
CA ARG A 93 -30.51 6.66 8.75
C ARG A 93 -29.55 5.56 9.17
N LEU A 94 -29.34 5.43 10.47
CA LEU A 94 -28.46 4.42 11.04
C LEU A 94 -29.32 3.39 11.77
N ALA A 95 -29.01 2.10 11.61
CA ALA A 95 -29.77 1.03 12.22
C ALA A 95 -28.84 0.00 12.86
N LEU A 96 -29.22 -0.44 14.05
CA LEU A 96 -28.64 -1.60 14.73
C LEU A 96 -29.52 -2.81 14.41
N SER A 97 -28.94 -3.83 13.75
CA SER A 97 -29.65 -5.09 13.52
C SER A 97 -29.41 -6.04 14.68
N ALA A 98 -30.48 -6.51 15.31
CA ALA A 98 -30.39 -7.49 16.39
C ALA A 98 -30.08 -8.91 15.88
N ALA A 99 -30.24 -9.14 14.57
CA ALA A 99 -29.88 -10.39 13.90
C ALA A 99 -28.42 -10.45 13.46
N SER A 100 -27.69 -9.34 13.49
CA SER A 100 -26.28 -9.27 13.11
C SER A 100 -25.44 -9.06 14.36
N TYR A 101 -24.64 -10.07 14.70
CA TYR A 101 -23.74 -10.02 15.84
C TYR A 101 -22.35 -10.50 15.43
N VAL A 102 -21.36 -9.96 16.13
CA VAL A 102 -19.94 -10.26 15.91
C VAL A 102 -19.42 -10.83 17.21
N HIS A 103 -18.84 -12.03 17.13
CA HIS A 103 -18.17 -12.65 18.27
C HIS A 103 -16.72 -12.19 18.29
N VAL A 104 -16.37 -11.34 19.26
CA VAL A 104 -14.98 -10.94 19.48
C VAL A 104 -14.33 -11.94 20.43
N LEU A 105 -13.35 -12.69 19.93
CA LEU A 105 -12.56 -13.62 20.72
C LEU A 105 -11.58 -12.82 21.60
N GLN A 106 -11.70 -12.96 22.92
CA GLN A 106 -10.76 -12.34 23.87
C GLN A 106 -9.99 -13.42 24.64
N PRO A 107 -8.66 -13.27 24.83
CA PRO A 107 -7.90 -14.13 25.73
C PRO A 107 -8.41 -14.02 27.17
N LEU A 108 -8.59 -15.17 27.83
CA LEU A 108 -9.08 -15.30 29.21
C LEU A 108 -8.33 -14.46 30.27
N ALA A 109 -7.07 -14.10 29.99
CA ALA A 109 -6.21 -13.33 30.90
C ALA A 109 -6.37 -11.81 30.80
N ALA A 110 -7.15 -11.28 29.85
CA ALA A 110 -7.28 -9.83 29.63
C ALA A 110 -8.28 -9.16 30.59
N ARG A 111 -8.34 -9.60 31.85
CA ARG A 111 -9.21 -8.99 32.85
C ARG A 111 -8.38 -8.09 33.77
N ALA A 112 -8.57 -6.79 33.54
CA ALA A 112 -8.19 -5.66 34.39
C ALA A 112 -6.68 -5.37 34.53
N ALA A 113 -6.08 -4.83 33.46
CA ALA A 113 -5.26 -3.66 33.70
C ALA A 113 -6.24 -2.49 33.84
N HIS A 114 -6.27 -1.83 35.01
CA HIS A 114 -6.89 -0.50 35.07
C HIS A 114 -6.24 0.33 33.97
N PRO A 115 -7.00 1.09 33.16
CA PRO A 115 -6.38 1.99 32.21
C PRO A 115 -5.44 2.89 33.02
N ASP A 116 -4.15 2.86 32.68
CA ASP A 116 -3.17 3.73 33.32
C ASP A 116 -3.67 5.18 33.21
N SER A 117 -3.35 6.01 34.21
CA SER A 117 -3.81 7.41 34.30
C SER A 117 -3.61 8.18 32.98
N GLU A 118 -2.52 7.88 32.26
CA GLU A 118 -2.19 8.44 30.96
C GLU A 118 -3.18 8.03 29.84
N ALA A 119 -3.60 6.76 29.80
CA ALA A 119 -4.59 6.29 28.83
C ALA A 119 -5.97 6.92 29.08
N LEU A 120 -6.33 7.11 30.35
CA LEU A 120 -7.57 7.80 30.71
C LEU A 120 -7.52 9.29 30.33
N ALA A 121 -6.38 9.96 30.54
CA ALA A 121 -6.17 11.34 30.14
C ALA A 121 -6.22 11.52 28.61
N ALA A 122 -5.59 10.62 27.85
CA ALA A 122 -5.63 10.60 26.40
C ALA A 122 -7.06 10.38 25.86
N ARG A 123 -7.84 9.50 26.49
CA ARG A 123 -9.28 9.27 26.17
C ARG A 123 -10.11 10.53 26.43
N ALA A 124 -9.85 11.24 27.52
CA ALA A 124 -10.52 12.50 27.82
C ALA A 124 -10.15 13.62 26.82
N GLU A 125 -8.88 13.71 26.41
CA GLU A 125 -8.43 14.65 25.37
C GLU A 125 -9.11 14.36 24.02
N ALA A 126 -9.12 13.11 23.58
CA ALA A 126 -9.81 12.70 22.36
C ALA A 126 -11.32 13.02 22.39
N GLY A 127 -11.93 12.93 23.58
CA GLY A 127 -13.32 13.31 23.79
C GLY A 127 -13.57 14.81 23.61
N ARG A 128 -12.68 15.65 24.14
CA ARG A 128 -12.76 17.10 23.96
C ARG A 128 -12.55 17.51 22.50
N GLU A 129 -11.61 16.87 21.80
CA GLU A 129 -11.41 17.11 20.35
C GLU A 129 -12.70 16.81 19.55
N TYR A 130 -13.35 15.69 19.86
CA TYR A 130 -14.63 15.31 19.26
C TYR A 130 -15.75 16.31 19.60
N CYS A 131 -15.90 16.67 20.87
CA CYS A 131 -16.91 17.63 21.32
C CYS A 131 -16.71 19.01 20.69
N ALA A 132 -15.47 19.50 20.62
CA ALA A 132 -15.13 20.74 19.96
C ALA A 132 -15.53 20.74 18.48
N LYS A 133 -15.23 19.65 17.76
CA LYS A 133 -15.60 19.49 16.34
C LYS A 133 -17.12 19.61 16.12
N TRP A 134 -17.90 19.01 17.02
CA TRP A 134 -19.36 18.92 16.90
C TRP A 134 -20.14 19.95 17.73
N ARG A 135 -19.44 20.94 18.33
CA ARG A 135 -20.00 21.97 19.22
C ARG A 135 -20.85 21.37 20.35
N ILE A 136 -20.38 20.27 20.92
CA ILE A 136 -20.99 19.60 22.06
C ILE A 136 -20.35 20.13 23.34
N PRO A 137 -21.11 20.46 24.39
CA PRO A 137 -20.55 20.81 25.69
C PRO A 137 -19.76 19.66 26.31
N ASP A 138 -18.59 19.96 26.87
CA ASP A 138 -17.68 18.95 27.45
C ASP A 138 -18.32 18.17 28.61
N GLU A 139 -19.31 18.75 29.30
CA GLU A 139 -20.05 18.10 30.39
C GLU A 139 -20.76 16.82 29.92
N ARG A 140 -21.12 16.75 28.63
CA ARG A 140 -21.79 15.57 28.04
C ARG A 140 -20.85 14.39 27.83
N LEU A 141 -19.54 14.56 27.97
CA LEU A 141 -18.58 13.44 27.96
C LEU A 141 -18.73 12.53 29.19
N TYR A 142 -19.35 13.02 30.26
CA TYR A 142 -19.58 12.27 31.49
C TYR A 142 -20.96 11.58 31.52
N GLU A 143 -21.81 11.84 30.53
CA GLU A 143 -23.10 11.17 30.38
C GLU A 143 -22.90 9.73 29.87
N PRO A 144 -23.79 8.79 30.22
CA PRO A 144 -23.74 7.44 29.68
C PRO A 144 -23.95 7.43 28.16
N GLY A 145 -22.98 6.86 27.42
CA GLY A 145 -23.03 6.74 25.96
C GLY A 145 -22.09 7.71 25.22
N LEU A 146 -22.18 7.73 23.89
CA LEU A 146 -21.44 8.69 23.05
C LEU A 146 -22.25 9.99 22.97
N PRO A 147 -21.65 11.16 23.22
CA PRO A 147 -22.40 12.40 23.17
C PRO A 147 -22.76 12.75 21.72
N VAL A 148 -24.00 13.20 21.52
CA VAL A 148 -24.56 13.53 20.20
C VAL A 148 -25.14 14.95 20.25
N PRO A 149 -24.95 15.79 19.21
CA PRO A 149 -25.56 17.11 19.16
C PRO A 149 -27.10 17.04 19.15
N GLU A 150 -27.76 17.86 19.96
CA GLU A 150 -29.24 17.89 20.04
C GLU A 150 -29.89 18.28 18.70
N ASN A 151 -29.26 19.19 17.96
CA ASN A 151 -29.73 19.64 16.65
C ASN A 151 -28.61 19.57 15.61
N LEU A 152 -28.37 18.36 15.11
CA LEU A 152 -27.37 18.10 14.07
C LEU A 152 -27.61 18.89 12.78
N SER A 153 -28.88 19.18 12.44
CA SER A 153 -29.26 19.94 11.24
C SER A 153 -28.95 21.43 11.35
N ALA A 154 -28.84 21.98 12.57
CA ALA A 154 -28.46 23.38 12.79
C ALA A 154 -26.94 23.61 12.74
N LEU A 155 -26.13 22.55 12.77
CA LEU A 155 -24.68 22.64 12.68
C LEU A 155 -24.22 22.82 11.23
N GLU A 156 -23.08 23.47 11.05
CA GLU A 156 -22.40 23.52 9.76
C GLU A 156 -22.11 22.11 9.26
N ARG A 157 -22.35 21.90 7.96
CA ARG A 157 -22.14 20.61 7.32
C ARG A 157 -20.66 20.29 7.28
N GLN A 158 -20.28 19.18 7.91
CA GLN A 158 -18.91 18.72 7.90
C GLN A 158 -18.54 18.18 6.50
N PRO A 159 -17.30 18.41 6.04
CA PRO A 159 -16.86 17.95 4.73
C PRO A 159 -16.79 16.43 4.68
N ALA A 160 -16.97 15.86 3.48
CA ALA A 160 -16.69 14.45 3.25
C ALA A 160 -15.17 14.22 3.29
N ILE A 161 -14.73 13.21 4.04
CA ILE A 161 -13.32 12.79 4.03
C ILE A 161 -13.04 12.03 2.73
N PRO A 162 -12.11 12.46 1.86
CA PRO A 162 -11.88 11.77 0.60
C PRO A 162 -11.54 10.29 0.81
N LEU A 163 -12.20 9.40 0.07
CA LEU A 163 -11.89 7.96 0.03
C LEU A 163 -10.69 7.62 -0.87
N GLY A 164 -10.11 8.64 -1.49
CA GLY A 164 -8.92 8.52 -2.29
C GLY A 164 -7.68 8.47 -1.42
N LYS A 165 -6.61 7.90 -1.98
CA LYS A 165 -5.26 8.03 -1.44
C LYS A 165 -5.00 9.53 -1.24
N THR A 166 -4.89 9.98 0.01
CA THR A 166 -4.01 11.12 0.29
C THR A 166 -2.73 10.79 -0.46
N PRO A 167 -2.20 11.65 -1.35
CA PRO A 167 -0.91 11.35 -1.95
C PRO A 167 0.04 11.13 -0.79
N ALA A 168 0.43 9.87 -0.58
CA ALA A 168 1.60 9.60 0.22
C ALA A 168 2.69 10.50 -0.36
N ALA A 169 3.50 11.13 0.49
CA ALA A 169 4.55 12.05 0.04
C ALA A 169 5.41 11.43 -1.08
N LEU A 170 5.44 10.10 -1.16
CA LEU A 170 5.92 9.29 -2.27
C LEU A 170 4.85 8.28 -2.72
N PRO A 171 4.50 8.19 -4.03
CA PRO A 171 3.59 7.14 -4.53
C PRO A 171 4.09 5.72 -4.22
N LEU A 172 3.17 4.76 -4.15
CA LEU A 172 3.52 3.35 -4.04
C LEU A 172 4.03 2.86 -5.40
N VAL A 173 5.25 2.35 -5.40
CA VAL A 173 5.89 1.77 -6.57
C VAL A 173 5.89 0.25 -6.45
N THR A 174 5.43 -0.46 -7.48
CA THR A 174 5.73 -1.89 -7.64
C THR A 174 7.04 -2.04 -8.41
N ALA A 175 8.08 -2.52 -7.74
CA ALA A 175 9.33 -2.89 -8.40
C ALA A 175 9.31 -4.40 -8.73
N VAL A 176 9.24 -4.70 -10.02
CA VAL A 176 9.26 -6.07 -10.56
C VAL A 176 10.69 -6.47 -10.86
N VAL A 177 11.25 -7.34 -10.04
CA VAL A 177 12.57 -7.93 -10.25
C VAL A 177 12.39 -9.27 -10.95
N TYR A 178 12.91 -9.42 -12.16
CA TYR A 178 12.82 -10.67 -12.91
C TYR A 178 14.19 -11.31 -13.14
N PHE A 179 14.21 -12.65 -13.13
CA PHE A 179 15.42 -13.45 -13.27
C PHE A 179 15.38 -14.18 -14.63
N GLU A 180 16.29 -13.80 -15.53
CA GLU A 180 16.31 -14.33 -16.91
C GLU A 180 16.98 -15.69 -17.05
N GLU A 181 17.86 -16.03 -16.11
CA GLU A 181 18.61 -17.28 -16.08
C GLU A 181 18.24 -18.12 -14.86
N LYS A 182 18.71 -19.37 -14.83
CA LYS A 182 18.64 -20.19 -13.62
C LYS A 182 19.63 -19.65 -12.60
N TRP A 183 19.15 -18.78 -11.72
CA TRP A 183 19.90 -18.34 -10.57
C TRP A 183 19.73 -19.35 -9.42
N PRO A 184 20.83 -19.74 -8.75
CA PRO A 184 20.73 -20.45 -7.48
C PRO A 184 19.88 -19.66 -6.48
N ALA A 185 19.16 -20.37 -5.61
CA ALA A 185 18.32 -19.75 -4.58
C ALA A 185 19.05 -18.69 -3.76
N GLU A 186 20.24 -19.05 -3.24
CA GLU A 186 21.09 -18.16 -2.44
C GLU A 186 21.50 -16.90 -3.20
N ALA A 187 21.95 -17.06 -4.45
CA ALA A 187 22.33 -15.93 -5.30
C ALA A 187 21.14 -15.01 -5.60
N SER A 188 19.94 -15.59 -5.75
CA SER A 188 18.71 -14.84 -5.99
C SER A 188 18.31 -14.01 -4.76
N ILE A 189 18.41 -14.60 -3.56
CA ILE A 189 18.13 -13.93 -2.28
C ILE A 189 19.12 -12.78 -2.06
N GLN A 190 20.42 -13.05 -2.21
CA GLN A 190 21.46 -12.02 -2.06
C GLN A 190 21.26 -10.89 -3.05
N ARG A 191 20.90 -11.20 -4.30
CA ARG A 191 20.64 -10.18 -5.31
C ARG A 191 19.41 -9.34 -4.98
N GLN A 192 18.33 -9.95 -4.51
CA GLN A 192 17.13 -9.25 -4.09
C GLN A 192 17.43 -8.30 -2.91
N LEU A 193 18.08 -8.80 -1.85
CA LEU A 193 18.46 -7.98 -0.70
C LEU A 193 19.36 -6.81 -1.08
N LEU A 194 20.31 -7.03 -2.00
CA LEU A 194 21.16 -5.98 -2.53
C LEU A 194 20.35 -4.91 -3.27
N LEU A 195 19.42 -5.29 -4.16
CA LEU A 195 18.58 -4.34 -4.90
C LEU A 195 17.67 -3.56 -3.95
N GLN A 196 17.07 -4.24 -2.97
CA GLN A 196 16.22 -3.63 -1.95
C GLN A 196 16.98 -2.62 -1.10
N GLY A 197 18.17 -3.00 -0.59
CA GLY A 197 19.00 -2.13 0.25
C GLY A 197 19.70 -1.00 -0.52
N LEU A 198 19.83 -1.10 -1.84
CA LEU A 198 20.48 -0.07 -2.66
C LEU A 198 19.56 1.11 -2.97
N GLN A 199 18.25 0.89 -3.12
CA GLN A 199 17.34 1.94 -3.56
C GLN A 199 16.98 2.92 -2.42
N SER A 200 17.07 4.21 -2.68
CA SER A 200 16.73 5.27 -1.72
C SER A 200 15.23 5.56 -1.62
N TYR A 201 14.42 5.04 -2.54
CA TYR A 201 12.98 5.32 -2.60
C TYR A 201 12.22 4.56 -1.51
N GLY A 202 11.57 5.29 -0.59
CA GLY A 202 11.03 4.72 0.65
C GLY A 202 9.69 3.98 0.54
N ASN A 203 8.99 4.04 -0.61
CA ASN A 203 7.65 3.44 -0.76
C ASN A 203 7.58 2.45 -1.93
N ILE A 204 8.31 1.33 -1.81
CA ILE A 204 8.37 0.26 -2.80
C ILE A 204 7.71 -1.02 -2.27
N ARG A 205 6.91 -1.66 -3.12
CA ARG A 205 6.53 -3.07 -3.04
C ARG A 205 7.42 -3.86 -3.98
N TRP A 206 8.13 -4.87 -3.47
CA TRP A 206 8.99 -5.70 -4.30
C TRP A 206 8.28 -6.97 -4.76
N ILE A 207 8.33 -7.24 -6.06
CA ILE A 207 7.82 -8.47 -6.65
C ILE A 207 8.95 -9.16 -7.40
N SER A 208 9.37 -10.32 -6.92
CA SER A 208 10.38 -11.14 -7.58
C SER A 208 9.69 -12.19 -8.45
N VAL A 209 10.01 -12.26 -9.74
CA VAL A 209 9.45 -13.24 -10.67
C VAL A 209 10.54 -14.12 -11.26
N ARG A 210 10.45 -15.42 -10.99
CA ARG A 210 11.45 -16.42 -11.39
C ARG A 210 10.82 -17.59 -12.12
N ASP A 211 11.63 -18.19 -13.00
CA ASP A 211 11.32 -19.47 -13.64
C ASP A 211 11.98 -20.63 -12.87
N SER A 212 11.19 -21.47 -12.20
CA SER A 212 11.64 -22.67 -11.50
C SER A 212 11.52 -23.89 -12.41
N TRP A 213 12.56 -24.19 -13.18
CA TRP A 213 12.56 -25.43 -13.96
C TRP A 213 12.69 -26.70 -13.10
N THR A 214 13.23 -26.62 -11.87
CA THR A 214 13.55 -27.80 -11.04
C THR A 214 13.52 -27.60 -9.51
N ASP A 215 13.42 -26.37 -8.99
CA ASP A 215 13.42 -26.11 -7.53
C ASP A 215 12.00 -25.93 -7.02
N THR A 216 11.55 -26.85 -6.17
CA THR A 216 10.24 -26.79 -5.50
C THR A 216 10.21 -25.85 -4.30
N THR A 217 11.35 -25.33 -3.85
CA THR A 217 11.44 -24.43 -2.69
C THR A 217 12.73 -23.63 -2.74
N PRO A 218 12.65 -22.31 -2.52
CA PRO A 218 13.24 -21.80 -1.29
C PRO A 218 12.24 -20.97 -0.49
N ASP A 219 12.29 -21.07 0.83
CA ASP A 219 11.75 -20.06 1.73
C ASP A 219 12.49 -18.75 1.46
N PHE A 220 11.95 -17.91 0.57
CA PHE A 220 12.42 -16.54 0.46
C PHE A 220 11.94 -15.80 1.70
N PRO A 221 12.83 -15.10 2.41
CA PRO A 221 12.39 -14.15 3.42
C PRO A 221 11.62 -13.03 2.71
N VAL A 222 10.29 -13.12 2.74
CA VAL A 222 9.41 -12.06 2.27
C VAL A 222 9.07 -11.17 3.45
N HIS A 223 9.31 -9.86 3.30
CA HIS A 223 8.70 -8.89 4.20
C HIS A 223 7.18 -8.88 3.97
N GLU A 224 6.39 -8.37 4.92
CA GLU A 224 4.92 -8.38 4.85
C GLU A 224 4.33 -7.81 3.54
N ARG A 225 5.08 -6.98 2.80
CA ARG A 225 4.66 -6.34 1.55
C ARG A 225 5.25 -6.96 0.29
N ASP A 226 6.25 -7.83 0.41
CA ASP A 226 6.97 -8.38 -0.73
C ASP A 226 6.27 -9.63 -1.27
N THR A 227 6.45 -9.95 -2.54
CA THR A 227 5.90 -11.16 -3.15
C THR A 227 6.93 -11.85 -4.03
N VAL A 228 7.02 -13.17 -3.93
CA VAL A 228 7.83 -14.00 -4.83
C VAL A 228 6.89 -14.87 -5.65
N ILE A 229 6.93 -14.69 -6.97
CA ILE A 229 6.18 -15.47 -7.94
C ILE A 229 7.15 -16.44 -8.60
N THR A 230 6.89 -17.72 -8.39
CA THR A 230 7.67 -18.81 -9.00
C THR A 230 6.77 -19.52 -10.00
N VAL A 231 7.18 -19.50 -11.27
CA VAL A 231 6.45 -20.15 -12.36
C VAL A 231 7.32 -21.20 -13.03
N GLN A 232 6.70 -22.21 -13.65
CA GLN A 232 7.43 -23.24 -14.39
C GLN A 232 7.26 -23.02 -15.89
N GLY A 233 8.36 -22.68 -16.57
CA GLY A 233 8.44 -22.53 -18.00
C GLY A 233 8.28 -21.10 -18.50
N GLU A 234 8.84 -20.86 -19.70
CA GLU A 234 8.97 -19.53 -20.30
C GLU A 234 7.62 -18.85 -20.56
N LYS A 235 6.61 -19.57 -21.06
CA LYS A 235 5.29 -18.99 -21.37
C LYS A 235 4.57 -18.47 -20.12
N PRO A 236 4.42 -19.28 -19.04
CA PRO A 236 3.90 -18.78 -17.76
C PRO A 236 4.73 -17.64 -17.16
N TRP A 237 6.05 -17.64 -17.35
CA TRP A 237 6.94 -16.59 -16.87
C TRP A 237 6.68 -15.24 -17.53
N LEU A 238 6.63 -15.22 -18.86
CA LEU A 238 6.28 -14.01 -19.61
C LEU A 238 4.87 -13.52 -19.26
N HIS A 239 3.90 -14.43 -19.18
CA HIS A 239 2.53 -14.09 -18.81
C HIS A 239 2.43 -13.53 -17.39
N ALA A 240 3.22 -14.02 -16.43
CA ALA A 240 3.27 -13.46 -15.10
C ALA A 240 3.76 -12.00 -15.13
N LEU A 241 4.84 -11.72 -15.87
CA LEU A 241 5.40 -10.36 -16.00
C LEU A 241 4.41 -9.36 -16.64
N GLU A 242 3.65 -9.81 -17.63
CA GLU A 242 2.65 -8.99 -18.34
C GLU A 242 1.47 -8.61 -17.43
N ASN A 243 1.10 -9.46 -16.48
CA ASN A 243 -0.11 -9.29 -15.67
C ASN A 243 0.13 -8.67 -14.29
N ILE A 244 1.38 -8.34 -13.92
CA ILE A 244 1.67 -7.77 -12.59
C ILE A 244 0.92 -6.47 -12.35
N SER A 245 0.82 -5.58 -13.34
CA SER A 245 0.11 -4.32 -13.15
C SER A 245 -1.39 -4.52 -12.91
N ALA A 246 -1.99 -5.55 -13.51
CA ALA A 246 -3.37 -5.91 -13.26
C ALA A 246 -3.58 -6.50 -11.84
N MET A 247 -2.57 -7.16 -11.28
CA MET A 247 -2.64 -7.76 -9.95
C MET A 247 -2.44 -6.73 -8.82
N TYR A 248 -1.66 -5.67 -9.04
CA TYR A 248 -1.26 -4.75 -7.97
C TYR A 248 -1.61 -3.29 -8.29
N GLN A 249 -2.44 -2.67 -7.46
CA GLN A 249 -2.93 -1.28 -7.60
C GLN A 249 -1.92 -0.20 -7.14
N SER A 250 -0.69 -0.28 -7.64
CA SER A 250 0.38 0.72 -7.41
C SER A 250 0.25 1.88 -8.40
N GLU A 251 0.74 3.09 -8.07
CA GLU A 251 0.71 4.21 -9.04
C GLU A 251 1.70 4.00 -10.19
N VAL A 252 2.82 3.36 -9.91
CA VAL A 252 3.90 3.12 -10.88
C VAL A 252 4.37 1.68 -10.77
N THR A 253 4.62 1.05 -11.91
CA THR A 253 5.31 -0.24 -12.01
C THR A 253 6.65 -0.03 -12.70
N VAL A 254 7.73 -0.51 -12.08
CA VAL A 254 9.10 -0.44 -12.60
C VAL A 254 9.61 -1.85 -12.79
N TYR A 255 10.14 -2.16 -13.98
CA TYR A 255 10.76 -3.43 -14.26
C TYR A 255 12.28 -3.35 -14.09
N MET A 256 12.85 -4.39 -13.46
CA MET A 256 14.26 -4.49 -13.14
C MET A 256 14.75 -5.92 -13.41
N SER A 257 15.81 -6.03 -14.20
CA SER A 257 16.54 -7.29 -14.40
C SER A 257 17.41 -7.57 -13.18
N ALA A 258 17.36 -8.80 -12.66
CA ALA A 258 18.30 -9.23 -11.62
C ALA A 258 19.77 -9.18 -12.10
N SER A 259 19.99 -9.26 -13.42
CA SER A 259 21.31 -9.34 -14.06
C SER A 259 21.92 -7.97 -14.38
N VAL A 260 21.17 -6.87 -14.21
CA VAL A 260 21.59 -5.50 -14.54
C VAL A 260 21.91 -4.71 -13.27
N SER A 261 22.94 -3.85 -13.32
CA SER A 261 23.29 -2.95 -12.21
C SER A 261 22.51 -1.63 -12.27
N TYR A 262 22.01 -1.21 -11.12
CA TYR A 262 21.26 0.03 -10.91
C TYR A 262 21.98 0.91 -9.89
N ASP A 263 21.90 2.21 -10.03
CA ASP A 263 22.32 3.15 -8.98
C ASP A 263 21.24 3.27 -7.88
N SER A 264 21.60 3.87 -6.75
CA SER A 264 20.71 4.01 -5.58
C SER A 264 19.49 4.91 -5.84
N GLU A 265 19.58 5.82 -6.82
CA GLU A 265 18.53 6.76 -7.16
C GLU A 265 17.71 6.32 -8.37
N TYR A 266 17.92 5.10 -8.88
CA TYR A 266 17.30 4.64 -10.12
C TYR A 266 15.76 4.68 -10.05
N VAL A 267 15.16 4.06 -9.02
CA VAL A 267 13.70 4.05 -8.85
C VAL A 267 13.18 5.47 -8.63
N ALA A 268 13.83 6.26 -7.79
CA ALA A 268 13.42 7.65 -7.52
C ALA A 268 13.41 8.49 -8.80
N ARG A 269 14.45 8.37 -9.63
CA ARG A 269 14.60 9.13 -10.87
C ARG A 269 13.57 8.73 -11.93
N ILE A 270 13.37 7.44 -12.17
CA ILE A 270 12.41 6.97 -13.19
C ILE A 270 10.96 7.27 -12.79
N VAL A 271 10.63 7.15 -11.51
CA VAL A 271 9.31 7.51 -10.97
C VAL A 271 9.07 9.01 -11.08
N LYS A 272 10.04 9.84 -10.69
CA LYS A 272 9.94 11.30 -10.83
C LYS A 272 9.70 11.69 -12.29
N ALA A 273 10.45 11.12 -13.24
CA ALA A 273 10.27 11.40 -14.66
C ALA A 273 8.88 11.01 -15.16
N LEU A 274 8.38 9.84 -14.77
CA LEU A 274 7.06 9.36 -15.21
C LEU A 274 5.91 10.23 -14.65
N LEU A 275 6.02 10.70 -13.40
CA LEU A 275 5.00 11.55 -12.77
C LEU A 275 4.96 12.97 -13.34
N HIS A 276 6.10 13.50 -13.80
CA HIS A 276 6.19 14.85 -14.37
C HIS A 276 6.12 14.86 -15.91
N SER A 277 5.87 13.71 -16.53
CA SER A 277 5.76 13.55 -17.98
C SER A 277 4.33 13.15 -18.37
N PRO A 278 3.82 13.61 -19.53
CA PRO A 278 2.58 13.08 -20.09
C PRO A 278 2.73 11.66 -20.65
N ALA A 279 3.94 11.09 -20.67
CA ALA A 279 4.19 9.75 -21.17
C ALA A 279 3.49 8.68 -20.32
N ALA A 280 3.05 7.63 -20.99
CA ALA A 280 2.50 6.42 -20.40
C ALA A 280 3.63 5.50 -19.89
N LEU A 281 4.76 5.51 -20.59
CA LEU A 281 5.96 4.73 -20.34
C LEU A 281 7.19 5.64 -20.27
N ILE A 282 8.12 5.35 -19.37
CA ILE A 282 9.45 5.96 -19.35
C ILE A 282 10.51 4.87 -19.45
N VAL A 283 11.51 5.10 -20.30
CA VAL A 283 12.70 4.25 -20.40
C VAL A 283 13.93 5.03 -19.95
N SER A 284 14.68 4.45 -19.00
CA SER A 284 15.99 4.98 -18.60
C SER A 284 17.07 4.41 -19.50
N ALA A 285 17.92 5.27 -20.06
CA ALA A 285 19.14 4.82 -20.72
C ALA A 285 20.10 4.13 -19.75
N ALA A 286 21.02 3.34 -20.30
CA ALA A 286 22.12 2.76 -19.55
C ALA A 286 23.08 3.87 -19.05
N PRO A 287 23.82 3.63 -17.95
CA PRO A 287 24.79 4.59 -17.43
C PRO A 287 25.81 4.98 -18.52
N GLY A 288 26.11 6.28 -18.64
CA GLY A 288 27.10 6.81 -19.58
C GLY A 288 26.59 7.25 -20.96
N LEU A 289 25.32 7.00 -21.30
CA LEU A 289 24.67 7.60 -22.48
C LEU A 289 24.16 9.02 -22.13
N ALA A 290 24.58 10.02 -22.90
CA ALA A 290 24.15 11.41 -22.73
C ALA A 290 22.69 11.63 -23.19
N GLU A 291 22.00 12.63 -22.64
CA GLU A 291 20.64 13.01 -23.09
C GLU A 291 20.56 13.31 -24.59
N SER A 292 21.65 13.82 -25.18
CA SER A 292 21.77 14.10 -26.61
C SER A 292 21.78 12.86 -27.51
N GLU A 293 22.01 11.67 -26.95
CA GLU A 293 22.06 10.39 -27.67
C GLU A 293 20.78 9.57 -27.48
N LEU A 294 19.79 10.12 -26.76
CA LEU A 294 18.48 9.49 -26.61
C LEU A 294 17.69 9.58 -27.92
N PRO A 295 16.95 8.52 -28.30
CA PRO A 295 16.05 8.61 -29.44
C PRO A 295 15.04 9.73 -29.19
N GLY A 296 14.93 10.66 -30.13
CA GLY A 296 13.86 11.65 -30.14
C GLY A 296 12.51 10.96 -30.08
N ASN A 297 11.49 11.64 -29.53
CA ASN A 297 10.13 11.08 -29.37
C ASN A 297 9.72 10.33 -30.65
N PRO A 298 9.53 9.00 -30.60
CA PRO A 298 9.19 8.24 -31.78
C PRO A 298 7.88 8.79 -32.35
N GLU A 299 7.82 8.98 -33.67
CA GLU A 299 6.57 9.34 -34.35
C GLU A 299 5.49 8.31 -33.99
N ARG A 300 4.26 8.79 -33.71
CA ARG A 300 3.13 7.91 -33.38
C ARG A 300 2.96 6.87 -34.49
N GLY A 301 3.17 5.60 -34.17
CA GLY A 301 2.88 4.48 -35.08
C GLY A 301 4.06 3.58 -35.45
N THR A 302 5.31 3.95 -35.11
CA THR A 302 6.45 3.03 -35.29
C THR A 302 6.48 2.00 -34.16
N ALA A 303 6.60 0.70 -34.49
CA ALA A 303 6.71 -0.36 -33.48
C ALA A 303 8.06 -0.24 -32.73
N VAL A 304 8.08 0.55 -31.67
CA VAL A 304 9.27 0.75 -30.85
C VAL A 304 9.39 -0.41 -29.88
N VAL A 305 10.50 -1.13 -29.93
CA VAL A 305 10.79 -2.21 -28.98
C VAL A 305 11.70 -1.68 -27.88
N LEU A 306 11.27 -1.80 -26.62
CA LEU A 306 11.92 -1.18 -25.47
C LEU A 306 12.62 -2.23 -24.59
N PRO A 307 13.77 -1.93 -23.96
CA PRO A 307 14.37 -2.83 -22.98
C PRO A 307 13.51 -2.91 -21.72
N LEU A 308 13.15 -4.11 -21.28
CA LEU A 308 12.29 -4.25 -20.10
C LEU A 308 13.02 -3.81 -18.81
N GLU A 309 14.32 -4.09 -18.70
CA GLU A 309 15.14 -3.90 -17.50
C GLU A 309 15.26 -2.46 -17.01
N ARG A 310 14.81 -1.49 -17.81
CA ARG A 310 14.90 -0.05 -17.50
C ARG A 310 13.61 0.71 -17.82
N THR A 311 12.49 0.00 -17.86
CA THR A 311 11.19 0.57 -18.24
C THR A 311 10.27 0.66 -17.03
N ALA A 312 9.60 1.80 -16.90
CA ALA A 312 8.52 2.02 -15.96
C ALA A 312 7.26 2.48 -16.67
N HIS A 313 6.10 2.18 -16.09
CA HIS A 313 4.80 2.60 -16.61
C HIS A 313 3.82 2.92 -15.50
N ARG A 314 2.75 3.65 -15.85
CA ARG A 314 1.69 4.00 -14.92
C ARG A 314 0.90 2.74 -14.53
N GLY A 315 0.49 2.62 -13.28
CA GLY A 315 -0.13 1.38 -12.79
C GLY A 315 -1.53 1.10 -13.34
N ASP A 316 -2.21 2.09 -13.90
CA ASP A 316 -3.53 1.99 -14.50
C ASP A 316 -3.52 1.54 -15.97
N ILE A 317 -2.34 1.26 -16.53
CA ILE A 317 -2.20 0.82 -17.92
C ILE A 317 -1.56 -0.57 -18.02
N LEU A 318 -1.90 -1.27 -19.11
CA LEU A 318 -1.17 -2.46 -19.55
C LEU A 318 -0.01 -2.00 -20.44
N PRO A 319 1.24 -2.32 -20.11
CA PRO A 319 2.40 -1.75 -20.79
C PRO A 319 2.61 -2.31 -22.21
N GLY A 320 1.92 -3.39 -22.57
CA GLY A 320 2.06 -4.08 -23.86
C GLY A 320 2.49 -5.53 -23.69
N ARG A 321 3.10 -6.10 -24.74
CA ARG A 321 3.54 -7.50 -24.79
C ARG A 321 5.01 -7.62 -24.42
N ILE A 322 5.37 -8.60 -23.60
CA ILE A 322 6.76 -8.86 -23.23
C ILE A 322 7.27 -10.06 -24.03
N VAL A 323 8.40 -9.88 -24.70
CA VAL A 323 9.02 -10.89 -25.56
C VAL A 323 10.50 -11.05 -25.25
N LYS A 324 11.04 -12.23 -25.54
CA LYS A 324 12.47 -12.51 -25.39
C LYS A 324 13.24 -12.01 -26.62
N ARG A 325 14.41 -11.41 -26.40
CA ARG A 325 15.29 -11.01 -27.51
C ARG A 325 15.92 -12.24 -28.15
N GLU A 326 15.75 -12.41 -29.46
CA GLU A 326 16.23 -13.59 -30.19
C GLU A 326 17.76 -13.82 -30.07
N SER A 327 18.54 -12.74 -29.99
CA SER A 327 20.01 -12.80 -29.93
C SER A 327 20.58 -12.90 -28.51
N SER A 328 19.75 -12.86 -27.46
CA SER A 328 20.21 -12.84 -26.08
C SER A 328 19.26 -13.59 -25.17
N ARG A 329 19.78 -14.60 -24.46
CA ARG A 329 19.02 -15.28 -23.39
C ARG A 329 18.74 -14.38 -22.18
N ARG A 330 19.34 -13.18 -22.13
CA ARG A 330 19.42 -12.33 -20.93
C ARG A 330 18.62 -11.03 -21.00
N SER A 331 17.92 -10.75 -22.09
CA SER A 331 17.19 -9.49 -22.24
C SER A 331 15.76 -9.73 -22.70
N LEU A 332 14.83 -9.18 -21.93
CA LEU A 332 13.43 -9.08 -22.29
C LEU A 332 13.16 -7.73 -22.92
N LEU A 333 12.22 -7.74 -23.85
CA LEU A 333 11.80 -6.57 -24.59
C LEU A 333 10.32 -6.34 -24.36
N LEU A 334 9.94 -5.08 -24.20
CA LEU A 334 8.57 -4.63 -24.16
C LEU A 334 8.18 -4.11 -25.55
N CYS A 335 7.11 -4.66 -26.10
CA CYS A 335 6.41 -4.17 -27.27
C CYS A 335 5.17 -3.40 -26.78
N PRO A 336 5.24 -2.06 -26.67
CA PRO A 336 4.16 -1.24 -26.15
C PRO A 336 2.95 -1.25 -27.08
N GLY A 337 1.77 -1.01 -26.51
CA GLY A 337 0.56 -0.76 -27.29
C GLY A 337 0.76 0.45 -28.23
N PRO A 338 0.21 0.42 -29.45
CA PRO A 338 0.44 1.45 -30.46
C PRO A 338 -0.02 2.85 -30.02
N GLU A 339 -0.93 2.94 -29.05
CA GLU A 339 -1.46 4.17 -28.46
C GLU A 339 -0.63 4.74 -27.31
N LEU A 340 0.35 4.00 -26.79
CA LEU A 340 1.10 4.39 -25.59
C LEU A 340 2.22 5.38 -25.93
N ALA A 341 2.21 6.54 -25.26
CA ALA A 341 3.29 7.51 -25.35
C ALA A 341 4.51 7.04 -24.54
N VAL A 342 5.68 7.00 -25.16
CA VAL A 342 6.95 6.61 -24.55
C VAL A 342 7.85 7.83 -24.40
N GLY A 343 8.40 8.05 -23.21
CA GLY A 343 9.45 9.04 -22.96
C GLY A 343 10.76 8.39 -22.53
N TYR A 344 11.84 9.18 -22.60
CA TYR A 344 13.19 8.72 -22.28
C TYR A 344 13.86 9.65 -21.26
N ILE A 345 14.69 9.07 -20.40
CA ILE A 345 15.56 9.82 -19.48
C ILE A 345 17.00 9.29 -19.57
N ALA A 346 17.98 10.15 -19.28
CA ALA A 346 19.37 9.72 -19.22
C ALA A 346 19.64 8.76 -18.05
N GLY A 347 20.64 7.89 -18.28
CA GLY A 347 21.22 7.07 -17.22
C GLY A 347 22.03 7.90 -16.23
N ALA A 348 22.36 7.33 -15.07
CA ALA A 348 23.22 8.03 -14.11
C ALA A 348 24.58 8.39 -14.74
N SER A 349 25.08 9.60 -14.45
CA SER A 349 26.43 10.01 -14.80
C SER A 349 27.42 9.15 -14.02
N VAL A 350 28.35 8.50 -14.71
CA VAL A 350 29.46 7.78 -14.06
C VAL A 350 30.35 8.85 -13.42
N SER A 351 30.14 9.13 -12.13
CA SER A 351 31.03 9.99 -11.37
C SER A 351 32.36 9.26 -11.28
N GLY A 352 33.36 9.75 -12.02
CA GLY A 352 34.67 9.11 -12.15
C GLY A 352 35.27 8.83 -10.78
N ALA A 353 35.74 7.60 -10.60
CA ALA A 353 36.71 7.28 -9.56
C ALA A 353 37.88 8.24 -9.74
N GLY A 354 38.09 9.12 -8.76
CA GLY A 354 39.24 9.99 -8.71
C GLY A 354 40.51 9.15 -8.79
N VAL A 355 41.19 9.25 -9.93
CA VAL A 355 42.58 8.83 -10.06
C VAL A 355 43.37 9.74 -9.11
N PRO A 356 44.05 9.21 -8.07
CA PRO A 356 44.97 10.03 -7.29
C PRO A 356 46.12 10.40 -8.23
N GLY A 357 46.27 11.70 -8.48
CA GLY A 357 47.28 12.26 -9.37
C GLY A 357 48.68 11.76 -9.03
N GLY A 358 49.29 11.07 -10.00
CA GLY A 358 50.70 10.72 -9.99
C GLY A 358 51.52 11.86 -10.60
N ASN A 359 52.38 12.45 -9.76
CA ASN A 359 53.64 13.11 -10.08
C ASN A 359 53.68 14.10 -11.26
N ASP A 360 53.37 15.36 -10.99
CA ASP A 360 54.03 16.48 -11.68
C ASP A 360 55.40 16.75 -11.03
N ARG A 361 56.45 16.23 -11.67
CA ARG A 361 57.82 16.77 -11.52
C ARG A 361 57.95 17.97 -12.45
N PRO A 362 58.50 19.11 -11.99
CA PRO A 362 58.72 20.27 -12.85
C PRO A 362 59.91 20.03 -13.78
N SER A 363 59.66 20.01 -15.09
CA SER A 363 60.72 20.08 -16.11
C SER A 363 61.18 21.52 -16.29
N GLU A 364 62.47 21.73 -16.05
CA GLU A 364 63.26 22.94 -16.26
C GLU A 364 63.00 23.60 -17.62
N ARG A 365 62.68 24.90 -17.61
CA ARG A 365 62.89 25.78 -18.75
C ARG A 365 64.32 26.35 -18.67
N LYS A 366 65.22 25.79 -19.49
CA LYS A 366 66.43 26.51 -19.92
C LYS A 366 66.03 27.52 -21.00
N GLY A 367 66.22 28.80 -20.70
CA GLY A 367 66.16 29.89 -21.67
C GLY A 367 67.21 30.92 -21.31
N GLY A 368 68.45 30.70 -21.77
CA GLY A 368 69.51 31.70 -21.72
C GLY A 368 69.57 32.42 -23.06
N THR A 369 69.52 33.75 -23.03
CA THR A 369 70.09 34.59 -24.09
C THR A 369 70.64 35.85 -23.41
N GLN A 370 71.97 35.90 -23.33
CA GLN A 370 72.79 37.08 -23.01
C GLN A 370 72.58 38.19 -24.08
N PRO A 371 72.88 39.47 -23.82
CA PRO A 371 74.05 39.99 -23.08
C PRO A 371 73.75 40.77 -21.80
#